data_AF-A0A4V6J2G4-F1
#
_entry.id   AF-A0A4V6J2G4-F1
#
_cell.length_a   1.000
_cell.length_b   1.000
_cell.length_c   1.000
_cell.angle_alpha   90.00
_cell.angle_beta   90.00
_cell.angle_gamma   90.00
#
_symmetry.space_group_name_H-M   'P 1'
#
loop_
_entity.id
_entity.type
_entity.pdbx_description
1 polymer ?
#
loop_
_entity_poly.entity_id
_entity_poly.type
_entity_poly.pdbx_seq_one_letter_code
_entity_poly.pdbx_strand_id
1 'polypeptide(L)'
;MPVIGTSPDAIDRAEDRERFQQAVDRLKLKQPANATVTAIEMAVEKAKEIGYPLVVRPSYVLGGRAMEIVYDEVDLRSLLPDRGKRL
;
A
#
# COMPACT_ATOMS: atom_id res chain seq x y z
N MET A 1 6.65 -28.21 7.69
CA MET A 1 5.25 -28.64 7.92
C MET A 1 4.43 -28.26 6.70
N PRO A 2 3.50 -29.11 6.21
CA PRO A 2 2.66 -28.76 5.08
C PRO A 2 1.61 -27.71 5.50
N VAL A 3 1.49 -26.63 4.72
CA VAL A 3 0.42 -25.64 4.87
C VAL A 3 -0.82 -26.16 4.16
N ILE A 4 -1.95 -26.19 4.87
CA ILE A 4 -3.25 -26.62 4.34
C ILE A 4 -4.18 -25.40 4.18
N GLY A 5 -5.11 -25.45 3.22
CA GLY A 5 -6.02 -24.35 2.90
C GLY A 5 -5.45 -23.40 1.85
N THR A 6 -5.65 -22.08 2.04
CA THR A 6 -5.12 -21.07 1.12
C THR A 6 -3.59 -21.11 1.10
N SER A 7 -3.01 -21.20 -0.09
CA SER A 7 -1.55 -21.29 -0.22
C SER A 7 -0.87 -20.02 0.29
N PRO A 8 0.38 -20.12 0.82
CA PRO A 8 1.15 -18.95 1.21
C PRO A 8 1.28 -17.90 0.09
N ASP A 9 1.44 -18.33 -1.16
CA ASP A 9 1.48 -17.40 -2.31
C ASP A 9 0.16 -16.65 -2.52
N ALA A 10 -0.98 -17.31 -2.33
CA ALA A 10 -2.28 -16.67 -2.46
C ALA A 10 -2.54 -15.69 -1.31
N ILE A 11 -2.08 -16.00 -0.10
CA ILE A 11 -2.10 -15.06 1.04
C ILE A 11 -1.21 -13.86 0.73
N ASP A 12 0.02 -14.10 0.29
CA ASP A 12 0.99 -13.06 -0.03
C ASP A 12 0.47 -12.11 -1.11
N ARG A 13 -0.18 -12.65 -2.15
CA ARG A 13 -0.82 -11.84 -3.20
C ARG A 13 -1.91 -10.91 -2.68
N ALA A 14 -2.57 -11.25 -1.58
CA ALA A 14 -3.61 -10.43 -0.97
C ALA A 14 -3.04 -9.41 0.04
N GLU A 15 -2.03 -9.82 0.82
CA GLU A 15 -1.42 -8.99 1.86
C GLU A 15 -0.42 -7.97 1.30
N ASP A 16 0.21 -8.27 0.17
CA ASP A 16 1.09 -7.39 -0.57
C ASP A 16 0.30 -6.45 -1.49
N ARG A 17 0.43 -5.13 -1.29
CA ARG A 17 -0.41 -4.15 -1.99
C ARG A 17 -0.16 -4.09 -3.50
N GLU A 18 1.06 -4.27 -3.94
CA GLU A 18 1.37 -4.24 -5.38
C GLU A 18 0.83 -5.49 -6.06
N ARG A 19 1.02 -6.67 -5.45
CA ARG A 19 0.49 -7.92 -5.99
C ARG A 19 -1.03 -7.89 -6.04
N PHE A 20 -1.66 -7.28 -5.03
CA PHE A 20 -3.10 -7.09 -5.01
C PHE A 20 -3.56 -6.11 -6.11
N GLN A 21 -2.89 -4.97 -6.27
CA GLN A 21 -3.16 -3.99 -7.34
C GLN A 21 -3.10 -4.67 -8.72
N GLN A 22 -2.04 -5.43 -8.99
CA GLN A 22 -1.88 -6.18 -10.24
C GLN A 22 -2.99 -7.23 -10.46
N ALA A 23 -3.45 -7.89 -9.39
CA ALA A 23 -4.55 -8.85 -9.47
C ALA A 23 -5.88 -8.16 -9.84
N VAL A 24 -6.17 -7.01 -9.23
CA VAL A 24 -7.35 -6.19 -9.54
C VAL A 24 -7.32 -5.71 -10.99
N ASP A 25 -6.17 -5.22 -11.46
CA ASP A 25 -5.99 -4.78 -12.85
C ASP A 25 -6.17 -5.92 -13.85
N ARG A 26 -5.55 -7.07 -13.57
CA ARG A 26 -5.71 -8.28 -14.40
C ARG A 26 -7.18 -8.71 -14.51
N LEU A 27 -7.93 -8.58 -13.43
CA LEU A 27 -9.36 -8.92 -13.37
C LEU A 27 -10.26 -7.80 -13.92
N LYS A 28 -9.70 -6.66 -14.32
CA LYS A 28 -10.43 -5.47 -14.81
C LYS A 28 -11.47 -4.95 -13.82
N LEU A 29 -11.15 -5.06 -12.53
CA LEU A 29 -11.97 -4.52 -11.45
C LEU A 29 -11.60 -3.06 -11.18
N LYS A 30 -12.52 -2.32 -10.57
CA LYS A 30 -12.27 -0.91 -10.22
C LYS A 30 -11.46 -0.81 -8.93
N GLN A 31 -10.47 0.08 -8.93
CA GLN A 31 -9.73 0.53 -7.76
C GLN A 31 -9.49 2.04 -7.84
N PRO A 32 -9.34 2.75 -6.70
CA PRO A 32 -8.95 4.15 -6.70
C PRO A 32 -7.56 4.34 -7.33
N ALA A 33 -7.25 5.54 -7.81
CA ALA A 33 -5.88 5.88 -8.17
C ALA A 33 -4.97 5.65 -6.97
N ASN A 34 -3.93 4.84 -7.15
CA ASN A 34 -3.05 4.42 -6.07
C ASN A 34 -1.64 4.10 -6.60
N ALA A 35 -0.67 4.10 -5.70
CA ALA A 35 0.70 3.70 -5.97
C ALA A 35 1.24 2.93 -4.76
N THR A 36 2.13 1.98 -5.02
CA THR A 36 2.91 1.28 -3.99
C THR A 36 4.30 1.87 -3.92
N VAL A 37 4.80 2.18 -2.73
CA VAL A 37 6.10 2.85 -2.53
C VAL A 37 6.88 2.26 -1.36
N THR A 38 8.20 2.36 -1.44
CA THR A 38 9.13 1.88 -0.40
C THR A 38 10.05 2.98 0.13
N ALA A 39 10.05 4.16 -0.49
CA ALA A 39 10.85 5.32 -0.12
C ALA A 39 9.97 6.57 -0.07
N ILE A 40 10.27 7.48 0.86
CA ILE A 40 9.48 8.69 1.09
C ILE A 40 9.52 9.62 -0.13
N GLU A 41 10.66 9.74 -0.81
CA GLU A 41 10.79 10.58 -2.01
C GLU A 41 9.86 10.12 -3.13
N MET A 42 9.77 8.80 -3.35
CA MET A 42 8.82 8.23 -4.31
C MET A 42 7.37 8.43 -3.86
N ALA A 43 7.09 8.33 -2.56
CA ALA A 43 5.75 8.60 -2.02
C ALA A 43 5.32 10.04 -2.32
N VAL A 44 6.22 11.01 -2.13
CA VAL A 44 5.97 12.43 -2.42
C VAL A 44 5.74 12.66 -3.91
N GLU A 45 6.52 12.03 -4.79
CA GLU A 45 6.32 12.12 -6.24
C GLU A 45 4.97 11.55 -6.67
N LYS A 46 4.63 10.34 -6.20
CA LYS A 46 3.34 9.71 -6.50
C LYS A 46 2.15 10.42 -5.87
N ALA A 47 2.32 11.04 -4.71
CA ALA A 47 1.29 11.86 -4.11
C ALA A 47 0.91 13.08 -4.98
N LYS A 48 1.88 13.68 -5.68
CA LYS A 48 1.62 14.78 -6.62
C LYS A 48 0.84 14.32 -7.86
N GLU A 49 1.04 13.08 -8.30
CA GLU A 49 0.30 12.49 -9.42
C GLU A 49 -1.14 12.14 -9.03
N ILE A 50 -1.35 11.58 -7.82
CA ILE A 50 -2.67 11.10 -7.37
C ILE A 50 -3.53 12.24 -6.78
N GLY A 51 -2.91 13.15 -6.02
CA GLY A 51 -3.56 14.27 -5.34
C GLY A 51 -4.01 13.95 -3.92
N TYR A 52 -3.95 14.96 -3.04
CA TYR A 52 -4.41 14.89 -1.65
C TYR A 52 -5.93 15.15 -1.53
N PRO A 53 -6.60 14.63 -0.48
CA PRO A 53 -6.06 13.77 0.59
C PRO A 53 -5.81 12.33 0.12
N LEU A 54 -4.85 11.65 0.75
CA LEU A 54 -4.45 10.28 0.42
C LEU A 54 -4.61 9.35 1.62
N VAL A 55 -4.96 8.09 1.36
CA VAL A 55 -4.94 7.03 2.37
C VAL A 55 -3.64 6.24 2.26
N VAL A 56 -2.79 6.37 3.26
CA VAL A 56 -1.57 5.58 3.36
C VAL A 56 -1.91 4.25 4.05
N ARG A 57 -1.59 3.13 3.40
CA ARG A 57 -1.84 1.80 3.96
C ARG A 57 -0.57 0.93 3.86
N PRO A 58 -0.12 0.30 4.95
CA PRO A 58 0.95 -0.68 4.85
C PRO A 58 0.50 -2.03 4.27
N SER A 59 1.45 -2.78 3.71
CA SER A 59 1.30 -4.21 3.44
C SER A 59 1.39 -5.04 4.74
N TYR A 60 0.78 -6.23 4.75
CA TYR A 60 0.83 -7.19 5.88
C TYR A 60 0.38 -6.65 7.25
N VAL A 61 -0.58 -5.72 7.26
CA VAL A 61 -1.18 -5.18 8.50
C VAL A 61 -2.69 -5.40 8.52
N LEU A 62 -3.18 -5.82 9.69
CA LEU A 62 -4.60 -6.01 9.96
C LEU A 62 -5.09 -4.99 10.99
N GLY A 63 -6.40 -4.71 10.96
CA GLY A 63 -7.06 -3.83 11.93
C GLY A 63 -6.71 -2.35 11.80
N GLY A 64 -6.33 -1.87 10.61
CA GLY A 64 -6.06 -0.46 10.35
C GLY A 64 -4.80 0.10 11.03
N ARG A 65 -3.94 -0.76 11.58
CA ARG A 65 -2.73 -0.32 12.26
C ARG A 65 -1.80 0.40 11.29
N ALA A 66 -1.40 1.62 11.66
CA ALA A 66 -0.56 2.52 10.86
C ALA A 66 -1.16 2.86 9.48
N MET A 67 -2.49 2.77 9.32
CA MET A 67 -3.18 3.46 8.23
C MET A 67 -3.48 4.88 8.65
N GLU A 68 -3.27 5.84 7.77
CA GLU A 68 -3.52 7.24 8.05
C GLU A 68 -4.01 7.97 6.80
N ILE A 69 -4.85 8.98 7.01
CA ILE A 69 -5.24 9.90 5.94
C ILE A 69 -4.31 11.10 6.04
N VAL A 70 -3.55 11.35 4.98
CA VAL A 70 -2.62 12.48 4.88
C VAL A 70 -3.25 13.56 4.00
N TYR A 71 -3.17 14.81 4.44
CA TYR A 71 -3.80 15.94 3.75
C TYR A 71 -2.79 16.77 2.95
N ASP A 72 -1.50 16.65 3.26
CA ASP A 72 -0.44 17.32 2.54
C ASP A 72 0.90 16.55 2.58
N GLU A 73 1.94 17.16 2.00
CA GLU A 73 3.29 16.58 1.98
C GLU A 73 3.93 16.50 3.37
N VAL A 74 3.58 17.42 4.28
CA VAL A 74 4.14 17.46 5.64
C VAL A 74 3.61 16.27 6.44
N ASP A 75 2.30 16.01 6.38
CA ASP A 75 1.67 14.82 6.96
C ASP A 75 2.32 13.54 6.42
N LEU A 76 2.48 13.46 5.09
CA LEU A 76 3.07 12.29 4.43
C LEU A 76 4.51 12.02 4.91
N ARG A 77 5.34 13.06 5.03
CA ARG A 77 6.72 12.93 5.52
C ARG A 77 6.78 12.57 7.00
N SER A 78 5.85 13.07 7.81
CA SER A 78 5.76 12.73 9.23
C SER A 78 5.40 11.26 9.46
N LEU A 79 4.54 10.70 8.62
CA LEU A 79 4.07 9.31 8.71
C LEU A 79 5.12 8.26 8.31
N LEU A 80 6.09 8.65 7.48
CA LEU A 80 7.05 7.78 6.80
C LEU A 80 8.48 7.96 7.34
N PRO A 81 8.76 7.84 8.65
CA PRO A 81 10.11 7.95 9.16
C PRO A 81 10.86 6.65 8.85
N ASP A 82 11.62 6.62 7.75
CA ASP A 82 12.77 5.73 7.46
C ASP A 82 12.67 4.25 7.92
N ARG A 83 11.45 3.70 7.97
CA ARG A 83 11.18 2.30 8.30
C ARG A 83 10.91 1.64 6.97
N GLY A 84 11.81 0.79 6.50
CA GLY A 84 11.74 0.04 5.23
C GLY A 84 10.56 -0.93 5.08
N LYS A 85 9.34 -0.47 5.40
CA LYS A 85 8.07 -1.16 5.16
C LYS A 85 7.47 -0.62 3.86
N ARG A 86 7.00 -1.55 3.04
CA ARG A 86 6.31 -1.25 1.79
C ARG A 86 4.86 -0.83 2.08
N LEU A 87 4.49 0.33 1.55
CA LEU A 87 3.17 0.94 1.64
C LEU A 87 2.45 0.76 0.31
#